data_AF-A0A368H387-F1
#
_entry.id   AF-A0A368H387-F1
#
_cell.length_a   1.000
_cell.length_b   1.000
_cell.length_c   1.000
_cell.angle_alpha   90.00
_cell.angle_beta   90.00
_cell.angle_gamma   90.00
#
_symmetry.space_group_name_H-M   'P 1'
#
loop_
_entity.id
_entity.type
_entity.pdbx_description
1 polymer ?
#
loop_
_entity_poly.entity_id
_entity_poly.type
_entity_poly.pdbx_seq_one_letter_code
_entity_poly.pdbx_strand_id
1 'polypeptide(L)'
;MNPSSSKVSVEEYKRLQEKVQQLQARVDSKTETIVRLGKDLELAQEENRQIKARSLTLERNLERVEQEVHKYAANEVDIKTSFKIEKQQLTDEVDTLKKELSAALKENEELKAEKFDLQKDCKLFRQRIAKYEIANLEGGTPTIIEESSHRRSIVESGEDELGKYEKLYKEFKQIETDLHTVLGIKEELVLERDALVKKVERLSTEMAFLLNGDPRRVAEDLDSLVAENRFLKARLDSANEESETMKATLSKYRAMTEARPSTTNPIVNQESSLGEKSSVAVVNMKQIRELLSSHAIKLDDNDYKAITAILLDLCNDKQMALTHLRRANKVLGNRVNEVESHLAVLEAKSRSTSPNKQT
;
A
#
# COMPACT_ATOMS: atom_id res chain seq x y z
N MET A 1 70.60 81.64 6.68
CA MET A 1 69.33 81.13 6.15
C MET A 1 69.40 79.62 6.16
N ASN A 2 68.70 78.96 7.08
CA ASN A 2 68.75 77.50 7.26
C ASN A 2 67.87 76.80 6.20
N PRO A 3 68.41 75.91 5.35
CA PRO A 3 67.62 75.16 4.38
C PRO A 3 67.05 73.84 4.96
N SER A 4 67.03 73.68 6.28
CA SER A 4 66.69 72.41 6.95
C SER A 4 65.20 72.17 7.19
N SER A 5 64.32 73.13 6.89
CA SER A 5 62.89 73.01 7.20
C SER A 5 62.06 72.25 6.15
N SER A 6 62.58 72.01 4.95
CA SER A 6 61.78 71.50 3.82
C SER A 6 61.98 70.00 3.52
N LYS A 7 63.08 69.38 3.98
CA LYS A 7 63.35 67.95 3.77
C LYS A 7 62.57 67.03 4.73
N VAL A 8 62.25 67.53 5.93
CA VAL A 8 61.50 66.80 6.95
C VAL A 8 60.07 66.46 6.49
N SER A 9 59.48 67.23 5.57
CA SER A 9 58.11 67.04 5.09
C SER A 9 57.93 65.86 4.11
N VAL A 10 58.93 65.58 3.25
CA VAL A 10 58.80 64.56 2.20
C VAL A 10 58.99 63.14 2.75
N GLU A 11 59.95 62.98 3.66
CA GLU A 11 60.22 61.70 4.33
C GLU A 11 59.07 61.31 5.29
N GLU A 12 58.49 62.30 5.96
CA GLU A 12 57.32 62.11 6.82
C GLU A 12 56.06 61.76 6.01
N TYR A 13 55.85 62.42 4.86
CA TYR A 13 54.80 62.06 3.90
C TYR A 13 54.95 60.63 3.38
N LYS A 14 56.19 60.21 3.06
CA LYS A 14 56.47 58.85 2.57
C LYS A 14 56.20 57.79 3.65
N ARG A 15 56.58 58.05 4.91
CA ARG A 15 56.24 57.18 6.06
C ARG A 15 54.74 57.09 6.30
N LEU A 16 54.01 58.20 6.17
CA LEU A 16 52.55 58.23 6.25
C LEU A 16 51.92 57.40 5.12
N GLN A 17 52.42 57.52 3.89
CA GLN A 17 51.95 56.74 2.74
C GLN A 17 52.17 55.23 2.94
N GLU A 18 53.34 54.82 3.41
CA GLU A 18 53.64 53.42 3.76
C GLU A 18 52.70 52.91 4.87
N LYS A 19 52.44 53.73 5.89
CA LYS A 19 51.55 53.35 7.00
C LYS A 19 50.09 53.23 6.55
N VAL A 20 49.63 54.10 5.65
CA VAL A 20 48.30 54.00 5.02
C VAL A 20 48.19 52.72 4.19
N GLN A 21 49.20 52.38 3.39
CA GLN A 21 49.20 51.12 2.63
C GLN A 21 49.18 49.88 3.54
N GLN A 22 49.97 49.88 4.62
CA GLN A 22 49.95 48.79 5.60
C GLN A 22 48.58 48.65 6.28
N LEU A 23 47.95 49.78 6.65
CA LEU A 23 46.61 49.77 7.23
C LEU A 23 45.57 49.27 6.22
N GLN A 24 45.66 49.69 4.96
CA GLN A 24 44.78 49.24 3.88
C GLN A 24 44.88 47.72 3.67
N ALA A 25 46.09 47.18 3.51
CA ALA A 25 46.30 45.74 3.37
C ALA A 25 45.75 44.95 4.58
N ARG A 26 45.87 45.52 5.79
CA ARG A 26 45.33 44.90 7.02
C ARG A 26 43.81 44.96 7.08
N VAL A 27 43.19 46.02 6.54
CA VAL A 27 41.73 46.13 6.39
C VAL A 27 41.22 45.15 5.34
N ASP A 28 41.91 45.03 4.20
CA ASP A 28 41.55 44.12 3.11
C ASP A 28 41.60 42.65 3.59
N SER A 29 42.68 42.25 4.25
CA SER A 29 42.82 40.90 4.83
C SER A 29 41.75 40.57 5.87
N LYS A 30 41.40 41.53 6.73
CA LYS A 30 40.30 41.36 7.69
C LYS A 30 38.95 41.28 6.99
N THR A 31 38.74 42.07 5.95
CA THR A 31 37.50 42.06 5.15
C THR A 31 37.32 40.72 4.45
N GLU A 32 38.37 40.18 3.84
CA GLU A 32 38.36 38.85 3.23
C GLU A 32 38.05 37.75 4.26
N THR A 33 38.64 37.86 5.46
CA THR A 33 38.37 36.92 6.56
C THR A 33 36.91 36.98 7.01
N ILE A 34 36.32 38.17 7.14
CA ILE A 34 34.91 38.34 7.47
C ILE A 34 34.01 37.72 6.39
N VAL A 35 34.34 37.92 5.11
CA VAL A 35 33.58 37.32 4.00
C VAL A 35 33.65 35.79 4.05
N ARG A 36 34.81 35.21 4.33
CA ARG A 36 34.98 33.76 4.45
C ARG A 36 34.15 33.20 5.61
N LEU A 37 34.26 33.82 6.79
CA LEU A 37 33.46 33.44 7.96
C LEU A 37 31.96 33.60 7.72
N GLY A 38 31.54 34.61 6.96
CA GLY A 38 30.15 34.79 6.56
C GLY A 38 29.63 33.62 5.72
N LYS A 39 30.43 33.14 4.75
CA LYS A 39 30.09 31.96 3.94
C LYS A 39 30.05 30.68 4.78
N ASP A 40 31.04 30.48 5.66
CA ASP A 40 31.08 29.31 6.54
C ASP A 40 29.88 29.27 7.49
N LEU A 41 29.46 30.44 8.01
CA LEU A 41 28.27 30.58 8.84
C LEU A 41 26.98 30.25 8.06
N GLU A 42 26.87 30.71 6.81
CA GLU A 42 25.71 30.43 5.96
C GLU A 42 25.61 28.93 5.65
N LEU A 43 26.73 28.26 5.34
CA LEU A 43 26.79 26.81 5.14
C LEU A 43 26.38 26.06 6.42
N ALA A 44 26.92 26.44 7.58
CA ALA A 44 26.56 25.80 8.85
C ALA A 44 25.08 26.01 9.20
N GLN A 45 24.50 27.17 8.89
CA GLN A 45 23.07 27.42 9.09
C GLN A 45 22.20 26.56 8.19
N GLU A 46 22.61 26.37 6.93
CA GLU A 46 21.87 25.53 5.98
C GLU A 46 21.93 24.05 6.36
N GLU A 47 23.11 23.55 6.75
CA GLU A 47 23.25 22.19 7.30
C GLU A 47 22.36 21.99 8.53
N ASN A 48 22.31 22.97 9.45
CA ASN A 48 21.47 22.89 10.63
C ASN A 48 19.97 22.85 10.28
N ARG A 49 19.51 23.65 9.31
CA ARG A 49 18.13 23.59 8.80
C ARG A 49 17.81 22.21 8.23
N GLN A 50 18.73 21.64 7.44
CA GLN A 50 18.54 20.31 6.85
C GLN A 50 18.49 19.21 7.91
N ILE A 51 19.39 19.25 8.90
CA ILE A 51 19.39 18.30 10.02
C ILE A 51 18.08 18.39 10.79
N LYS A 52 17.62 19.60 11.10
CA LYS A 52 16.36 19.82 11.81
C LYS A 52 15.15 19.29 11.04
N ALA A 53 15.10 19.51 9.72
CA ALA A 53 14.05 18.96 8.86
C ALA A 53 14.05 17.42 8.83
N ARG A 54 15.25 16.81 8.77
CA ARG A 54 15.40 15.35 8.85
C ARG A 54 14.97 14.80 10.21
N SER A 55 15.33 15.46 11.31
CA SER A 55 14.92 15.09 12.67
C SER A 55 13.41 15.07 12.83
N LEU A 56 12.72 16.14 12.42
CA LEU A 56 11.26 16.23 12.47
C LEU A 56 10.57 15.15 11.62
N THR A 57 11.17 14.83 10.46
CA THR A 57 10.64 13.75 9.60
C THR A 57 10.80 12.39 10.28
N LEU A 58 11.94 12.14 10.94
CA LEU A 58 12.18 10.90 11.68
C LEU A 58 11.25 10.77 12.89
N GLU A 59 11.03 11.84 13.65
CA GLU A 59 10.08 11.86 14.78
C GLU A 59 8.67 11.49 14.33
N ARG A 60 8.16 12.12 13.26
CA ARG A 60 6.83 11.80 12.72
C ARG A 60 6.73 10.36 12.23
N ASN A 61 7.79 9.83 11.62
CA ASN A 61 7.81 8.45 11.16
C ASN A 61 7.84 7.47 12.34
N LEU A 62 8.56 7.81 13.41
CA LEU A 62 8.64 7.01 14.62
C LEU A 62 7.28 6.96 15.34
N GLU A 63 6.61 8.10 15.52
CA GLU A 63 5.25 8.16 16.07
C GLU A 63 4.26 7.30 15.27
N ARG A 64 4.33 7.34 13.93
CA ARG A 64 3.48 6.49 13.08
C ARG A 64 3.75 5.01 13.30
N VAL A 65 5.02 4.61 13.37
CA VAL A 65 5.41 3.21 13.60
C VAL A 65 4.97 2.74 14.99
N GLU A 66 5.14 3.56 16.03
CA GLU A 66 4.66 3.25 17.38
C GLU A 66 3.14 3.03 17.41
N GLN A 67 2.37 3.87 16.72
CA GLN A 67 0.92 3.69 16.59
C GLN A 67 0.55 2.38 15.87
N GLU A 68 1.28 2.02 14.81
CA GLU A 68 1.07 0.75 14.11
C GLU A 68 1.40 -0.45 15.02
N VAL A 69 2.51 -0.42 15.74
CA VAL A 69 2.90 -1.46 16.71
C VAL A 69 1.84 -1.61 17.79
N HIS A 70 1.31 -0.52 18.35
CA HIS A 70 0.23 -0.58 19.33
C HIS A 70 -1.04 -1.24 18.77
N LYS A 71 -1.41 -0.96 17.52
CA LYS A 71 -2.55 -1.61 16.86
C LYS A 71 -2.32 -3.12 16.67
N TYR A 72 -1.12 -3.52 16.24
CA TYR A 72 -0.79 -4.94 16.11
C TYR A 72 -0.82 -5.67 17.45
N ALA A 73 -0.27 -5.07 18.51
CA ALA A 73 -0.29 -5.64 19.84
C ALA A 73 -1.73 -5.82 20.36
N ALA A 74 -2.61 -4.84 20.16
CA ALA A 74 -4.02 -4.95 20.52
C ALA A 74 -4.73 -6.08 19.77
N ASN A 75 -4.55 -6.14 18.44
CA ASN A 75 -5.12 -7.20 17.61
C ASN A 75 -4.63 -8.60 18.03
N GLU A 76 -3.35 -8.74 18.40
CA GLU A 76 -2.80 -10.01 18.85
C GLU A 76 -3.47 -10.50 20.15
N VAL A 77 -3.72 -9.58 21.09
CA VAL A 77 -4.45 -9.89 22.34
C VAL A 77 -5.88 -10.32 22.04
N ASP A 78 -6.57 -9.63 21.13
CA ASP A 78 -7.94 -9.97 20.75
C ASP A 78 -8.02 -11.37 20.09
N ILE A 79 -7.11 -11.67 19.15
CA ILE A 79 -7.04 -12.99 18.48
C ILE A 79 -6.74 -14.10 19.50
N LYS A 80 -5.79 -13.88 20.41
CA LYS A 80 -5.46 -14.86 21.46
C LYS A 80 -6.65 -15.12 22.38
N THR A 81 -7.40 -14.06 22.69
CA THR A 81 -8.56 -14.15 23.57
C THR A 81 -9.71 -14.88 22.87
N SER A 82 -10.01 -14.55 21.61
CA SER A 82 -11.05 -15.23 20.83
C SER A 82 -10.74 -16.71 20.65
N PHE A 83 -9.48 -17.04 20.30
CA PHE A 83 -9.04 -18.42 20.15
C PHE A 83 -9.15 -19.21 21.46
N LYS A 84 -8.81 -18.59 22.60
CA LYS A 84 -8.93 -19.23 23.92
C LYS A 84 -10.40 -19.55 24.25
N ILE A 85 -11.33 -18.65 23.93
CA ILE A 85 -12.77 -18.84 24.15
C ILE A 85 -13.29 -19.97 23.25
N GLU A 86 -12.98 -19.92 21.95
CA GLU A 86 -13.42 -20.93 20.98
C GLU A 86 -12.88 -22.31 21.34
N LYS A 87 -11.60 -22.40 21.73
CA LYS A 87 -10.99 -23.64 22.22
C LYS A 87 -11.72 -24.18 23.45
N GLN A 88 -12.11 -23.32 24.39
CA GLN A 88 -12.84 -23.74 25.58
C GLN A 88 -14.23 -24.27 25.21
N GLN A 89 -14.96 -23.56 24.36
CA GLN A 89 -16.28 -23.98 23.88
C GLN A 89 -16.24 -25.34 23.20
N LEU A 90 -15.29 -25.57 22.29
CA LEU A 90 -15.10 -26.86 21.63
C LEU A 90 -14.75 -27.97 22.62
N THR A 91 -13.96 -27.66 23.65
CA THR A 91 -13.62 -28.64 24.69
C THR A 91 -14.86 -29.04 25.49
N ASP A 92 -15.67 -28.05 25.88
CA ASP A 92 -16.91 -28.27 26.64
C ASP A 92 -17.93 -29.06 25.82
N GLU A 93 -18.05 -28.76 24.51
CA GLU A 93 -18.92 -29.49 23.59
C GLU A 93 -18.48 -30.94 23.42
N VAL A 94 -17.19 -31.20 23.22
CA VAL A 94 -16.64 -32.56 23.13
C VAL A 94 -16.91 -33.35 24.42
N ASP A 95 -16.77 -32.73 25.58
CA ASP A 95 -17.04 -33.39 26.86
C ASP A 95 -18.53 -33.66 27.08
N THR A 96 -19.40 -32.81 26.53
CA THR A 96 -20.86 -33.00 26.54
C THR A 96 -21.24 -34.18 25.64
N LEU A 97 -20.75 -34.21 24.40
CA LEU A 97 -20.98 -35.31 23.46
C LEU A 97 -20.46 -36.65 23.99
N LYS A 98 -19.31 -36.67 24.68
CA LYS A 98 -18.81 -37.89 25.33
C LYS A 98 -19.76 -38.41 26.41
N LYS A 99 -20.37 -37.52 27.20
CA LYS A 99 -21.34 -37.90 28.24
C LYS A 99 -22.60 -38.48 27.62
N GLU A 100 -23.12 -37.82 26.58
CA GLU A 100 -24.29 -38.29 25.84
C GLU A 100 -24.03 -39.65 25.17
N LEU A 101 -22.86 -39.83 24.54
CA LEU A 101 -22.46 -41.11 23.96
C LEU A 101 -22.40 -42.22 25.02
N SER A 102 -21.82 -41.93 26.20
CA SER A 102 -21.77 -42.89 27.31
C SER A 102 -23.16 -43.27 27.82
N ALA A 103 -24.06 -42.29 27.95
CA ALA A 103 -25.44 -42.52 28.35
C ALA A 103 -26.20 -43.39 27.33
N ALA A 104 -26.08 -43.05 26.04
CA ALA A 104 -26.70 -43.81 24.95
C ALA A 104 -26.16 -45.25 24.86
N LEU A 105 -24.86 -45.47 25.10
CA LEU A 105 -24.28 -46.81 25.16
C LEU A 105 -24.87 -47.63 26.32
N LYS A 106 -25.02 -47.02 27.50
CA LYS A 106 -25.62 -47.68 28.67
C LYS A 106 -27.08 -48.06 28.41
N GLU A 107 -27.85 -47.16 27.84
CA GLU A 107 -29.24 -47.43 27.44
C GLU A 107 -29.31 -48.57 26.42
N ASN A 108 -28.39 -48.59 25.45
CA ASN A 108 -28.31 -49.68 24.47
C ASN A 108 -28.00 -51.05 25.11
N GLU A 109 -27.14 -51.08 26.13
CA GLU A 109 -26.85 -52.30 26.89
C GLU A 109 -28.06 -52.77 27.70
N GLU A 110 -28.78 -51.85 28.35
CA GLU A 110 -30.01 -52.14 29.09
C GLU A 110 -31.09 -52.72 28.16
N LEU A 111 -31.32 -52.09 27.00
CA LEU A 111 -32.26 -52.58 25.99
C LEU A 111 -31.86 -53.94 25.42
N LYS A 112 -30.56 -54.20 25.24
CA LYS A 112 -30.07 -55.53 24.82
C LYS A 112 -30.32 -56.60 25.88
N ALA A 113 -30.14 -56.27 27.17
CA ALA A 113 -30.43 -57.18 28.27
C ALA A 113 -31.93 -57.50 28.34
N GLU A 114 -32.79 -56.48 28.26
CA GLU A 114 -34.24 -56.64 28.22
C GLU A 114 -34.69 -57.51 27.04
N LYS A 115 -34.14 -57.25 25.84
CA LYS A 115 -34.39 -58.08 24.66
C LYS A 115 -34.01 -59.55 24.90
N PHE A 116 -32.87 -59.81 25.54
CA PHE A 116 -32.43 -61.17 25.81
C PHE A 116 -33.36 -61.91 26.79
N ASP A 117 -33.85 -61.22 27.82
CA ASP A 117 -34.79 -61.80 28.78
C ASP A 117 -36.16 -62.07 28.15
N LEU A 118 -36.70 -61.12 27.37
CA LEU A 118 -37.93 -61.34 26.59
C LEU A 118 -37.82 -62.52 25.61
N GLN A 119 -36.64 -62.73 25.01
CA GLN A 119 -36.39 -63.90 24.17
C GLN A 119 -36.40 -65.21 24.96
N LYS A 120 -35.88 -65.24 26.19
CA LYS A 120 -35.98 -66.44 27.06
C LYS A 120 -37.42 -66.72 27.44
N ASP A 121 -38.16 -65.69 27.84
CA ASP A 121 -39.57 -65.82 28.19
C ASP A 121 -40.38 -66.35 27.01
N CYS A 122 -40.14 -65.82 25.81
CA CYS A 122 -40.74 -66.35 24.58
C CYS A 122 -40.44 -67.84 24.36
N LYS A 123 -39.22 -68.31 24.64
CA LYS A 123 -38.88 -69.74 24.54
C LYS A 123 -39.62 -70.57 25.59
N LEU A 124 -39.70 -70.09 26.83
CA LEU A 124 -40.43 -70.77 27.91
C LEU A 124 -41.93 -70.87 27.59
N PHE A 125 -42.53 -69.79 27.06
CA PHE A 125 -43.92 -69.80 26.62
C PHE A 125 -44.15 -70.81 25.50
N ARG A 126 -43.29 -70.85 24.46
CA ARG A 126 -43.37 -71.86 23.40
C ARG A 126 -43.26 -73.29 23.93
N GLN A 127 -42.34 -73.55 24.87
CA GLN A 127 -42.22 -74.88 25.47
C GLN A 127 -43.45 -75.25 26.31
N ARG A 128 -44.04 -74.29 27.03
CA ARG A 128 -45.26 -74.49 27.81
C ARG A 128 -46.44 -74.83 26.90
N ILE A 129 -46.61 -74.09 25.80
CA ILE A 129 -47.65 -74.33 24.79
C ILE A 129 -47.49 -75.77 24.23
N ALA A 130 -46.28 -76.14 23.79
CA ALA A 130 -46.02 -77.49 23.27
C ALA A 130 -46.34 -78.61 24.27
N LYS A 131 -46.06 -78.41 25.57
CA LYS A 131 -46.43 -79.37 26.62
C LYS A 131 -47.95 -79.52 26.79
N TYR A 132 -48.69 -78.41 26.74
CA TYR A 132 -50.16 -78.43 26.81
C TYR A 132 -50.77 -79.12 25.59
N GLU A 133 -50.23 -78.88 24.39
CA GLU A 133 -50.68 -79.53 23.15
C GLU A 133 -50.49 -81.06 23.21
N ILE A 134 -49.34 -81.53 23.69
CA ILE A 134 -49.06 -82.97 23.86
C ILE A 134 -49.99 -83.60 24.91
N ALA A 135 -50.21 -82.95 26.05
CA ALA A 135 -51.10 -83.44 27.10
C ALA A 135 -52.56 -83.58 26.62
N ASN A 136 -53.01 -82.71 25.69
CA ASN A 136 -54.32 -82.80 25.07
C ASN A 136 -54.42 -83.87 23.97
N LEU A 137 -53.30 -84.31 23.38
CA LEU A 137 -53.27 -85.35 22.33
C LEU A 137 -53.21 -86.78 22.90
N GLU A 138 -52.65 -86.98 24.11
CA GLU A 138 -52.58 -88.30 24.76
C GLU A 138 -53.87 -88.69 25.53
N GLY A 139 -54.87 -87.82 25.60
CA GLY A 139 -56.17 -88.06 26.24
C GLY A 139 -57.33 -88.11 25.24
N GLY A 140 -57.60 -89.27 24.63
CA GLY A 140 -58.74 -89.47 23.73
C GLY A 140 -60.11 -89.58 24.45
N THR A 141 -60.94 -88.55 24.22
CA THR A 141 -62.39 -88.25 24.50
C THR A 141 -63.42 -89.40 24.36
N PRO A 142 -64.71 -89.31 24.79
CA PRO A 142 -65.54 -88.08 24.91
C PRO A 142 -66.59 -88.01 26.06
N THR A 143 -66.88 -86.79 26.53
CA THR A 143 -68.21 -86.52 27.12
C THR A 143 -68.72 -85.16 26.68
N ILE A 144 -69.74 -85.23 25.84
CA ILE A 144 -70.72 -84.19 25.54
C ILE A 144 -71.22 -83.63 26.87
N ILE A 145 -70.94 -82.36 27.17
CA ILE A 145 -71.77 -81.43 27.93
C ILE A 145 -71.20 -80.01 27.66
N GLU A 146 -72.11 -79.08 27.40
CA GLU A 146 -71.95 -77.61 27.34
C GLU A 146 -71.60 -76.93 26.00
N GLU A 147 -72.67 -76.70 25.24
CA GLU A 147 -72.82 -75.73 24.13
C GLU A 147 -72.65 -74.24 24.53
N SER A 148 -71.93 -73.90 25.61
CA SER A 148 -71.70 -72.52 26.04
C SER A 148 -70.26 -72.01 25.79
N SER A 149 -69.31 -72.90 25.49
CA SER A 149 -67.87 -72.58 25.52
C SER A 149 -67.20 -72.39 24.14
N HIS A 150 -67.76 -72.96 23.07
CA HIS A 150 -67.18 -72.85 21.72
C HIS A 150 -67.35 -71.46 21.08
N ARG A 151 -68.31 -70.66 21.55
CA ARG A 151 -68.39 -69.24 21.20
C ARG A 151 -67.36 -68.37 21.93
N ARG A 152 -66.73 -68.87 23.01
CA ARG A 152 -65.76 -68.12 23.81
C ARG A 152 -64.31 -68.37 23.36
N SER A 153 -63.99 -69.59 22.91
CA SER A 153 -62.66 -69.98 22.42
C SER A 153 -62.27 -69.34 21.06
N ILE A 154 -63.23 -69.14 20.15
CA ILE A 154 -62.99 -68.39 18.89
C ILE A 154 -62.78 -66.90 19.17
N VAL A 155 -63.42 -66.37 20.22
CA VAL A 155 -63.26 -64.97 20.65
C VAL A 155 -61.89 -64.78 21.33
N GLU A 156 -61.45 -65.70 22.19
CA GLU A 156 -60.11 -65.64 22.83
C GLU A 156 -58.95 -65.79 21.82
N SER A 157 -59.08 -66.64 20.79
CA SER A 157 -58.04 -66.78 19.76
C SER A 157 -57.95 -65.56 18.83
N GLY A 158 -59.10 -64.94 18.53
CA GLY A 158 -59.16 -63.69 17.77
C GLY A 158 -58.60 -62.50 18.55
N GLU A 159 -58.80 -62.45 19.88
CA GLU A 159 -58.21 -61.42 20.76
C GLU A 159 -56.68 -61.51 20.81
N ASP A 160 -56.12 -62.71 20.82
CA ASP A 160 -54.67 -62.93 20.89
C ASP A 160 -53.94 -62.67 19.54
N GLU A 161 -54.62 -62.87 18.42
CA GLU A 161 -54.16 -62.42 17.09
C GLU A 161 -54.31 -60.91 16.89
N LEU A 162 -55.41 -60.33 17.38
CA LEU A 162 -55.64 -58.88 17.35
C LEU A 162 -54.57 -58.14 18.17
N GLY A 163 -54.20 -58.65 19.35
CA GLY A 163 -53.12 -58.08 20.16
C GLY A 163 -51.73 -58.13 19.50
N LYS A 164 -51.44 -59.17 18.69
CA LYS A 164 -50.20 -59.24 17.88
C LYS A 164 -50.24 -58.23 16.74
N TYR A 165 -51.39 -58.09 16.08
CA TYR A 165 -51.59 -57.09 15.04
C TYR A 165 -51.42 -55.67 15.59
N GLU A 166 -52.01 -55.36 16.75
CA GLU A 166 -51.85 -54.05 17.41
C GLU A 166 -50.39 -53.75 17.79
N LYS A 167 -49.63 -54.74 18.27
CA LYS A 167 -48.19 -54.58 18.55
C LYS A 167 -47.41 -54.30 17.28
N LEU A 168 -47.63 -55.09 16.23
CA LEU A 168 -46.95 -54.90 14.95
C LEU A 168 -47.33 -53.56 14.30
N TYR A 169 -48.58 -53.12 14.47
CA TYR A 169 -49.04 -51.81 14.01
C TYR A 169 -48.38 -50.66 14.78
N LYS A 170 -48.19 -50.81 16.10
CA LYS A 170 -47.43 -49.84 16.93
C LYS A 170 -45.96 -49.77 16.51
N GLU A 171 -45.32 -50.92 16.28
CA GLU A 171 -43.94 -50.98 15.78
C GLU A 171 -43.83 -50.34 14.39
N PHE A 172 -44.77 -50.64 13.48
CA PHE A 172 -44.84 -50.00 12.18
C PHE A 172 -44.97 -48.48 12.29
N LYS A 173 -45.85 -47.99 13.18
CA LYS A 173 -46.00 -46.55 13.42
C LYS A 173 -44.76 -45.91 14.00
N GLN A 174 -44.04 -46.60 14.90
CA GLN A 174 -42.78 -46.13 15.44
C GLN A 174 -41.69 -46.04 14.35
N ILE A 175 -41.56 -47.07 13.50
CA ILE A 175 -40.62 -47.06 12.38
C ILE A 175 -40.97 -45.94 11.40
N GLU A 176 -42.26 -45.70 11.15
CA GLU A 176 -42.71 -44.59 10.31
C GLU A 176 -42.29 -43.23 10.89
N THR A 177 -42.43 -43.02 12.19
CA THR A 177 -41.98 -41.77 12.85
C THR A 177 -40.46 -41.63 12.86
N ASP A 178 -39.73 -42.72 13.11
CA ASP A 178 -38.27 -42.72 13.12
C ASP A 178 -37.73 -42.41 11.72
N LEU A 179 -38.35 -42.96 10.67
CA LEU A 179 -37.99 -42.68 9.28
C LEU A 179 -38.19 -41.21 8.94
N HIS A 180 -39.30 -40.59 9.35
CA HIS A 180 -39.52 -39.15 9.14
C HIS A 180 -38.46 -38.32 9.87
N THR A 181 -38.10 -38.69 11.09
CA THR A 181 -37.07 -38.01 11.88
C THR A 181 -35.69 -38.10 11.20
N VAL A 182 -35.30 -39.30 10.75
CA VAL A 182 -34.03 -39.52 10.04
C VAL A 182 -33.98 -38.77 8.72
N LEU A 183 -35.10 -38.69 7.99
CA LEU A 183 -35.19 -37.91 6.76
C LEU A 183 -35.01 -36.41 7.03
N GLY A 184 -35.61 -35.87 8.10
CA GLY A 184 -35.40 -34.48 8.51
C GLY A 184 -33.93 -34.17 8.83
N ILE A 185 -33.30 -35.02 9.66
CA ILE A 185 -31.87 -34.88 9.99
C ILE A 185 -31.00 -34.94 8.73
N LYS A 186 -31.33 -35.85 7.79
CA LYS A 186 -30.61 -35.96 6.52
C LYS A 186 -30.74 -34.67 5.69
N GLU A 187 -31.92 -34.05 5.63
CA GLU A 187 -32.12 -32.78 4.92
C GLU A 187 -31.29 -31.65 5.52
N GLU A 188 -31.25 -31.54 6.86
CA GLU A 188 -30.41 -30.56 7.57
C GLU A 188 -28.92 -30.77 7.26
N LEU A 189 -28.43 -32.02 7.31
CA LEU A 189 -27.04 -32.35 6.97
C LEU A 189 -26.69 -32.03 5.51
N VAL A 190 -27.64 -32.22 4.58
CA VAL A 190 -27.44 -31.84 3.18
C VAL A 190 -27.32 -30.33 3.03
N LEU A 191 -28.15 -29.55 3.72
CA LEU A 191 -28.08 -28.09 3.72
C LEU A 191 -26.75 -27.59 4.30
N GLU A 192 -26.30 -28.17 5.40
CA GLU A 192 -25.02 -27.82 6.01
C GLU A 192 -23.84 -28.16 5.09
N ARG A 193 -23.85 -29.36 4.48
CA ARG A 193 -22.87 -29.76 3.48
C ARG A 193 -22.81 -28.77 2.32
N ASP A 194 -23.96 -28.35 1.78
CA ASP A 194 -24.03 -27.40 0.67
C ASP A 194 -23.47 -26.02 1.07
N ALA A 195 -23.74 -25.57 2.30
CA ALA A 195 -23.18 -24.33 2.83
C ALA A 195 -21.66 -24.41 2.98
N LEU A 196 -21.14 -25.53 3.47
CA LEU A 196 -19.70 -25.77 3.60
C LEU A 196 -19.01 -25.84 2.25
N VAL A 197 -19.61 -26.51 1.25
CA VAL A 197 -19.08 -26.55 -0.12
C VAL A 197 -18.95 -25.14 -0.69
N LYS A 198 -20.00 -24.31 -0.59
CA LYS A 198 -19.94 -22.91 -1.03
C LYS A 198 -18.87 -22.10 -0.30
N LYS A 199 -18.68 -22.34 1.00
CA LYS A 199 -17.64 -21.69 1.80
C LYS A 199 -16.25 -22.08 1.31
N VAL A 200 -16.02 -23.36 1.02
CA VAL A 200 -14.75 -23.87 0.47
C VAL A 200 -14.48 -23.29 -0.91
N GLU A 201 -15.48 -23.25 -1.79
CA GLU A 201 -15.34 -22.63 -3.12
C GLU A 201 -14.94 -21.16 -3.02
N ARG A 202 -15.63 -20.37 -2.19
CA ARG A 202 -15.29 -18.96 -1.96
C ARG A 202 -13.87 -18.80 -1.42
N LEU A 203 -13.52 -19.51 -0.35
CA LEU A 203 -12.18 -19.43 0.23
C LEU A 203 -11.09 -19.89 -0.74
N SER A 204 -11.36 -20.91 -1.56
CA SER A 204 -10.45 -21.37 -2.60
C SER A 204 -10.21 -20.28 -3.65
N THR A 205 -11.27 -19.59 -4.09
CA THR A 205 -11.11 -18.44 -5.00
C THR A 205 -10.33 -17.30 -4.37
N GLU A 206 -10.59 -16.96 -3.10
CA GLU A 206 -9.83 -15.92 -2.38
C GLU A 206 -8.36 -16.29 -2.20
N MET A 207 -8.05 -17.54 -1.85
CA MET A 207 -6.68 -18.06 -1.80
C MET A 207 -6.00 -18.00 -3.16
N ALA A 208 -6.72 -18.34 -4.24
CA ALA A 208 -6.16 -18.27 -5.59
C ALA A 208 -5.79 -16.83 -5.97
N PHE A 209 -6.61 -15.83 -5.59
CA PHE A 209 -6.27 -14.41 -5.77
C PHE A 209 -5.11 -13.95 -4.89
N LEU A 210 -4.99 -14.45 -3.65
CA LEU A 210 -3.87 -14.11 -2.77
C LEU A 210 -2.54 -14.71 -3.23
N LEU A 211 -2.55 -15.98 -3.66
CA LEU A 211 -1.34 -16.70 -4.06
C LEU A 211 -0.84 -16.31 -5.44
N ASN A 212 -1.75 -16.14 -6.41
CA ASN A 212 -1.38 -15.80 -7.79
C ASN A 212 -1.44 -14.29 -8.08
N GLY A 213 -1.89 -13.49 -7.11
CA GLY A 213 -2.27 -12.09 -7.31
C GLY A 213 -3.59 -11.96 -8.06
N ASP A 214 -4.34 -10.88 -7.81
CA ASP A 214 -5.48 -10.53 -8.68
C ASP A 214 -4.92 -10.13 -10.06
N PRO A 215 -5.24 -10.86 -11.15
CA PRO A 215 -4.74 -10.55 -12.49
C PRO A 215 -5.06 -9.11 -12.91
N ARG A 216 -6.17 -8.54 -12.40
CA ARG A 216 -6.56 -7.16 -12.67
C ARG A 216 -5.66 -6.17 -11.94
N ARG A 217 -5.33 -6.45 -10.68
CA ARG A 217 -4.45 -5.62 -9.86
C ARG A 217 -3.00 -5.66 -10.34
N VAL A 218 -2.51 -6.83 -10.75
CA VAL A 218 -1.18 -6.96 -11.35
C VAL A 218 -1.08 -6.18 -12.67
N ALA A 219 -2.13 -6.21 -13.50
CA ALA A 219 -2.19 -5.41 -14.73
C ALA A 219 -2.23 -3.89 -14.43
N GLU A 220 -3.08 -3.46 -13.49
CA GLU A 220 -3.17 -2.05 -13.06
C GLU A 220 -1.84 -1.54 -12.47
N ASP A 221 -1.16 -2.35 -11.62
CA ASP A 221 0.15 -2.03 -11.04
C ASP A 221 1.25 -1.94 -12.13
N LEU A 222 1.21 -2.84 -13.12
CA LEU A 222 2.16 -2.85 -14.24
C LEU A 222 1.99 -1.61 -15.13
N ASP A 223 0.76 -1.25 -15.48
CA ASP A 223 0.48 -0.05 -16.29
C ASP A 223 0.91 1.23 -15.57
N SER A 224 0.68 1.32 -14.27
CA SER A 224 1.16 2.42 -13.43
C SER A 224 2.69 2.54 -13.44
N LEU A 225 3.41 1.42 -13.27
CA LEU A 225 4.86 1.37 -13.35
C LEU A 225 5.39 1.76 -14.74
N VAL A 226 4.71 1.34 -15.82
CA VAL A 226 5.09 1.71 -17.20
C VAL A 226 4.90 3.21 -17.42
N ALA A 227 3.81 3.80 -16.92
CA ALA A 227 3.57 5.24 -17.01
C ALA A 227 4.63 6.04 -16.23
N GLU A 228 4.96 5.62 -15.00
CA GLU A 228 6.03 6.22 -14.21
C GLU A 228 7.39 6.09 -14.91
N ASN A 229 7.71 4.92 -15.48
CA ASN A 229 8.95 4.70 -16.21
C ASN A 229 9.06 5.64 -17.43
N ARG A 230 7.97 5.79 -18.20
CA ARG A 230 7.91 6.75 -19.32
C ARG A 230 8.15 8.18 -18.86
N PHE A 231 7.55 8.59 -17.75
CA PHE A 231 7.72 9.94 -17.20
C PHE A 231 9.17 10.18 -16.72
N LEU A 232 9.74 9.24 -15.97
CA LEU A 232 11.12 9.34 -15.50
C LEU A 232 12.12 9.36 -16.66
N LYS A 233 11.88 8.57 -17.71
CA LYS A 233 12.70 8.59 -18.91
C LYS A 233 12.64 9.94 -19.63
N ALA A 234 11.44 10.51 -19.81
CA ALA A 234 11.29 11.84 -20.38
C ALA A 234 11.99 12.93 -19.55
N ARG A 235 11.95 12.81 -18.21
CA ARG A 235 12.65 13.74 -17.31
C ARG A 235 14.18 13.60 -17.42
N LEU A 236 14.68 12.37 -17.53
CA LEU A 236 16.09 12.10 -17.73
C LEU A 236 16.58 12.66 -19.07
N ASP A 237 15.82 12.44 -20.14
CA ASP A 237 16.14 12.97 -21.48
C ASP A 237 16.18 14.50 -21.47
N SER A 238 15.22 15.15 -20.81
CA SER A 238 15.22 16.61 -20.64
C SER A 238 16.44 17.12 -19.85
N ALA A 239 16.85 16.41 -18.79
CA ALA A 239 18.02 16.77 -18.00
C ALA A 239 19.33 16.58 -18.80
N ASN A 240 19.40 15.54 -19.63
CA ASN A 240 20.52 15.32 -20.54
C ASN A 240 20.60 16.42 -21.61
N GLU A 241 19.48 16.82 -22.21
CA GLU A 241 19.45 17.96 -23.14
C GLU A 241 19.95 19.25 -22.46
N GLU A 242 19.51 19.53 -21.24
CA GLU A 242 19.97 20.70 -20.47
C GLU A 242 21.48 20.62 -20.18
N SER A 243 21.99 19.45 -19.78
CA SER A 243 23.43 19.23 -19.57
C SER A 243 24.24 19.50 -20.84
N GLU A 244 23.80 18.99 -21.99
CA GLU A 244 24.48 19.22 -23.27
C GLU A 244 24.45 20.70 -23.68
N THR A 245 23.31 21.39 -23.50
CA THR A 245 23.25 22.84 -23.77
C THR A 245 24.17 23.63 -22.85
N MET A 246 24.29 23.25 -21.58
CA MET A 246 25.18 23.90 -20.62
C MET A 246 26.66 23.64 -20.97
N LYS A 247 27.01 22.42 -21.39
CA LYS A 247 28.37 22.10 -21.89
C LYS A 247 28.73 22.92 -23.12
N ALA A 248 27.82 23.03 -24.09
CA ALA A 248 28.02 23.85 -25.29
C ALA A 248 28.22 25.33 -24.93
N THR A 249 27.41 25.83 -24.00
CA THR A 249 27.50 27.20 -23.48
C THR A 249 28.83 27.46 -22.77
N LEU A 250 29.26 26.55 -21.89
CA LEU A 250 30.57 26.63 -21.22
C LEU A 250 31.72 26.58 -22.22
N SER A 251 31.64 25.74 -23.25
CA SER A 251 32.64 25.68 -24.32
C SER A 251 32.73 27.01 -25.08
N LYS A 252 31.59 27.65 -25.40
CA LYS A 252 31.55 29.00 -26.00
C LYS A 252 32.20 30.04 -25.09
N TYR A 253 31.85 30.07 -23.81
CA TYR A 253 32.48 30.99 -22.84
C TYR A 253 33.98 30.76 -22.70
N ARG A 254 34.42 29.51 -22.64
CA ARG A 254 35.84 29.14 -22.58
C ARG A 254 36.59 29.63 -23.82
N ALA A 255 36.05 29.41 -25.01
CA ALA A 255 36.63 29.90 -26.26
C ALA A 255 36.75 31.43 -26.29
N MET A 256 35.74 32.17 -25.78
CA MET A 256 35.81 33.63 -25.68
C MET A 256 36.88 34.11 -24.68
N THR A 257 37.08 33.38 -23.58
CA THR A 257 38.16 33.71 -22.62
C THR A 257 39.55 33.35 -23.14
N GLU A 258 39.70 32.27 -23.91
CA GLU A 258 40.97 31.81 -24.49
C GLU A 258 41.36 32.62 -25.74
N ALA A 259 40.39 33.19 -26.47
CA ALA A 259 40.64 34.11 -27.59
C ALA A 259 41.13 35.51 -27.16
N ARG A 260 41.26 35.78 -25.85
CA ARG A 260 41.84 37.02 -25.33
C ARG A 260 43.37 36.88 -25.29
N PRO A 261 44.15 37.63 -26.09
CA PRO A 261 45.60 37.55 -26.02
C PRO A 261 46.08 38.08 -24.65
N SER A 262 46.95 37.32 -24.00
CA SER A 262 47.67 37.74 -22.80
C SER A 262 48.66 38.87 -23.15
N THR A 263 48.25 40.12 -22.97
CA THR A 263 49.17 41.26 -23.03
C THR A 263 49.89 41.39 -21.69
N THR A 264 50.94 40.59 -21.50
CA THR A 264 51.97 40.82 -20.48
C THR A 264 53.31 40.98 -21.18
N ASN A 265 53.67 42.22 -21.51
CA ASN A 265 55.03 42.66 -21.82
C ASN A 265 55.20 44.07 -21.23
N PRO A 266 56.12 44.31 -20.27
CA PRO A 266 56.36 45.65 -19.75
C PRO A 266 57.72 46.18 -20.23
N ILE A 267 57.79 46.88 -21.38
CA ILE A 267 59.00 47.62 -21.79
C ILE A 267 58.62 48.91 -22.57
N VAL A 268 58.83 50.05 -21.89
CA VAL A 268 59.39 51.35 -22.38
C VAL A 268 58.54 52.30 -23.28
N ASN A 269 58.28 53.49 -22.69
CA ASN A 269 58.15 54.86 -23.26
C ASN A 269 57.46 55.10 -24.61
N GLN A 270 56.29 55.76 -24.58
CA GLN A 270 56.03 57.02 -25.30
C GLN A 270 54.65 57.62 -24.94
N GLU A 271 54.61 58.95 -24.81
CA GLU A 271 53.37 59.74 -24.80
C GLU A 271 52.56 59.49 -26.07
N SER A 272 51.29 59.11 -25.95
CA SER A 272 50.18 59.68 -26.74
C SER A 272 48.86 58.95 -26.44
N SER A 273 47.82 59.77 -26.31
CA SER A 273 46.39 59.46 -26.51
C SER A 273 45.75 58.34 -25.69
N LEU A 274 44.89 58.79 -24.77
CA LEU A 274 43.61 58.14 -24.45
C LEU A 274 43.03 57.40 -25.67
N GLY A 275 42.86 56.09 -25.54
CA GLY A 275 42.29 55.28 -26.63
C GLY A 275 42.33 53.78 -26.40
N GLU A 276 42.44 53.31 -25.16
CA GLU A 276 42.28 51.89 -24.84
C GLU A 276 40.78 51.59 -24.84
N LYS A 277 40.25 51.28 -26.03
CA LYS A 277 38.86 50.88 -26.23
C LYS A 277 38.60 49.60 -25.44
N SER A 278 37.91 49.77 -24.32
CA SER A 278 37.36 48.74 -23.46
C SER A 278 36.66 47.67 -24.31
N SER A 279 37.26 46.48 -24.35
CA SER A 279 36.66 45.30 -24.93
C SER A 279 35.46 44.88 -24.07
N VAL A 280 34.27 45.28 -24.55
CA VAL A 280 32.96 44.65 -24.33
C VAL A 280 32.86 43.89 -23.01
N ALA A 281 32.84 44.64 -21.92
CA ALA A 281 32.35 44.14 -20.64
C ALA A 281 30.87 43.77 -20.84
N VAL A 282 30.47 42.57 -20.40
CA VAL A 282 29.11 42.01 -20.44
C VAL A 282 28.06 43.11 -20.23
N VAL A 283 27.49 43.61 -21.33
CA VAL A 283 26.56 44.74 -21.30
C VAL A 283 25.16 44.19 -21.04
N ASN A 284 24.62 44.48 -19.86
CA ASN A 284 23.23 44.15 -19.53
C ASN A 284 22.28 44.93 -20.48
N MET A 285 21.12 44.39 -20.82
CA MET A 285 20.17 45.00 -21.78
C MET A 285 19.77 46.43 -21.40
N LYS A 286 19.77 46.76 -20.10
CA LYS A 286 19.56 48.14 -19.61
C LYS A 286 20.71 49.08 -20.02
N GLN A 287 21.95 48.61 -19.93
CA GLN A 287 23.14 49.37 -20.30
C GLN A 287 23.23 49.54 -21.83
N ILE A 288 22.84 48.54 -22.63
CA ILE A 288 22.75 48.68 -24.09
C ILE A 288 21.72 49.75 -24.46
N ARG A 289 20.55 49.72 -23.80
CA ARG A 289 19.50 50.72 -24.02
C ARG A 289 19.97 52.13 -23.64
N GLU A 290 20.65 52.28 -22.52
CA GLU A 290 21.16 53.57 -22.04
C GLU A 290 22.27 54.12 -22.95
N LEU A 291 23.19 53.27 -23.41
CA LEU A 291 24.23 53.62 -24.39
C LEU A 291 23.62 54.11 -25.71
N LEU A 292 22.64 53.39 -26.27
CA LEU A 292 21.95 53.77 -27.51
C LEU A 292 21.09 55.05 -27.34
N SER A 293 20.67 55.37 -26.12
CA SER A 293 19.86 56.57 -25.81
C SER A 293 20.72 57.80 -25.50
N SER A 294 21.98 57.59 -25.08
CA SER A 294 22.89 58.65 -24.69
C SER A 294 23.42 59.40 -25.94
N HIS A 295 23.19 60.71 -26.01
CA HIS A 295 23.75 61.55 -27.08
C HIS A 295 25.20 61.98 -26.80
N ALA A 296 25.76 61.55 -25.67
CA ALA A 296 27.09 61.95 -25.19
C ALA A 296 28.23 61.12 -25.80
N ILE A 297 27.94 59.96 -26.39
CA ILE A 297 28.94 59.03 -26.93
C ILE A 297 28.66 58.81 -28.41
N LYS A 298 29.61 59.18 -29.29
CA LYS A 298 29.56 58.81 -30.71
C LYS A 298 29.99 57.37 -30.86
N LEU A 299 29.05 56.50 -31.21
CA LEU A 299 29.32 55.11 -31.56
C LEU A 299 29.84 55.04 -33.01
N ASP A 300 30.82 54.18 -33.25
CA ASP A 300 31.33 53.91 -34.60
C ASP A 300 30.70 52.65 -35.22
N ASP A 301 30.96 52.40 -36.50
CA ASP A 301 30.42 51.25 -37.24
C ASP A 301 30.76 49.89 -36.61
N ASN A 302 31.90 49.79 -35.90
CA ASN A 302 32.28 48.57 -35.21
C ASN A 302 31.50 48.41 -33.90
N ASP A 303 31.26 49.49 -33.17
CA ASP A 303 30.40 49.49 -31.99
C ASP A 303 28.97 49.05 -32.33
N TYR A 304 28.41 49.55 -33.44
CA TYR A 304 27.09 49.13 -33.90
C TYR A 304 27.05 47.65 -34.31
N LYS A 305 28.10 47.13 -34.97
CA LYS A 305 28.20 45.69 -35.30
C LYS A 305 28.29 44.83 -34.05
N ALA A 306 29.09 45.23 -33.06
CA ALA A 306 29.22 44.52 -31.79
C ALA A 306 27.90 44.51 -31.00
N ILE A 307 27.23 45.66 -30.89
CA ILE A 307 25.92 45.78 -30.23
C ILE A 307 24.87 44.91 -30.96
N THR A 308 24.88 44.90 -32.29
CA THR A 308 23.96 44.09 -33.09
C THR A 308 24.17 42.60 -32.86
N ALA A 309 25.43 42.14 -32.80
CA ALA A 309 25.75 40.74 -32.50
C ALA A 309 25.31 40.33 -31.09
N ILE A 310 25.53 41.19 -30.08
CA ILE A 310 25.10 40.93 -28.70
C ILE A 310 23.57 40.87 -28.61
N LEU A 311 22.85 41.79 -29.27
CA LEU A 311 21.39 41.80 -29.28
C LEU A 311 20.82 40.56 -29.99
N LEU A 312 21.47 40.09 -31.06
CA LEU A 312 21.07 38.88 -31.76
C LEU A 312 21.24 37.63 -30.89
N ASP A 313 22.39 37.51 -30.22
CA ASP A 313 22.66 36.43 -29.26
C ASP A 313 21.64 36.44 -28.11
N LEU A 314 21.36 37.61 -27.53
CA LEU A 314 20.36 37.75 -26.46
C LEU A 314 18.94 37.39 -26.91
N CYS A 315 18.60 37.68 -28.18
CA CYS A 315 17.32 37.31 -28.78
C CYS A 315 17.21 35.80 -28.96
N ASN A 316 18.29 35.16 -29.43
CA ASN A 316 18.38 33.71 -29.57
C ASN A 316 18.27 32.98 -28.22
N ASP A 317 18.95 33.47 -27.18
CA ASP A 317 18.86 32.91 -25.83
C ASP A 317 17.43 32.99 -25.27
N LYS A 318 16.76 34.13 -25.45
CA LYS A 318 15.34 34.27 -25.07
C LYS A 318 14.45 33.31 -25.85
N GLN A 319 14.69 33.13 -27.14
CA GLN A 319 13.91 32.21 -27.99
C GLN A 319 14.12 30.75 -27.56
N MET A 320 15.34 30.37 -27.19
CA MET A 320 15.67 29.06 -26.62
C MET A 320 14.92 28.85 -25.29
N ALA A 321 15.02 29.78 -24.34
CA ALA A 321 14.33 29.70 -23.05
C ALA A 321 12.80 29.57 -23.22
N LEU A 322 12.20 30.34 -24.13
CA LEU A 322 10.79 30.24 -24.48
C LEU A 322 10.42 28.86 -25.05
N THR A 323 11.31 28.28 -25.86
CA THR A 323 11.12 26.93 -26.42
C THR A 323 11.17 25.86 -25.33
N HIS A 324 12.11 25.94 -24.39
CA HIS A 324 12.17 25.04 -23.24
C HIS A 324 10.92 25.15 -22.36
N LEU A 325 10.48 26.37 -22.04
CA LEU A 325 9.24 26.60 -21.28
C LEU A 325 8.01 26.02 -21.98
N ARG A 326 7.89 26.19 -23.30
CA ARG A 326 6.79 25.59 -24.08
C ARG A 326 6.81 24.06 -24.03
N ARG A 327 7.99 23.44 -24.12
CA ARG A 327 8.14 21.98 -24.00
C ARG A 327 7.77 21.51 -22.60
N ALA A 328 8.25 22.17 -21.55
CA ALA A 328 7.92 21.85 -20.17
C ALA A 328 6.40 21.94 -19.91
N ASN A 329 5.76 23.03 -20.35
CA ASN A 329 4.31 23.19 -20.24
C ASN A 329 3.53 22.14 -21.03
N LYS A 330 4.04 21.69 -22.19
CA LYS A 330 3.42 20.60 -22.95
C LYS A 330 3.46 19.28 -22.18
N VAL A 331 4.58 18.96 -21.53
CA VAL A 331 4.70 17.75 -20.70
C VAL A 331 3.77 17.83 -19.50
N LEU A 332 3.71 18.97 -18.82
CA LEU A 332 2.79 19.19 -17.70
C LEU A 332 1.33 19.07 -18.13
N GLY A 333 0.95 19.68 -19.26
CA GLY A 333 -0.40 19.57 -19.82
C GLY A 333 -0.78 18.12 -20.14
N ASN A 334 0.12 17.35 -20.73
CA ASN A 334 -0.12 15.92 -20.99
C ASN A 334 -0.35 15.13 -19.68
N ARG A 335 0.41 15.42 -18.63
CA ARG A 335 0.25 14.77 -17.32
C ARG A 335 -1.07 15.15 -16.65
N VAL A 336 -1.47 16.42 -16.74
CA VAL A 336 -2.77 16.87 -16.23
C VAL A 336 -3.89 16.11 -16.95
N ASN A 337 -3.86 16.04 -18.28
CA ASN A 337 -4.86 15.30 -19.05
C ASN A 337 -4.91 13.81 -18.69
N GLU A 338 -3.77 13.17 -18.46
CA GLU A 338 -3.68 11.78 -18.03
C GLU A 338 -4.31 11.57 -16.64
N VAL A 339 -3.98 12.45 -15.68
CA VAL A 339 -4.56 12.42 -14.33
C VAL A 339 -6.07 12.68 -14.36
N GLU A 340 -6.54 13.64 -15.15
CA GLU A 340 -7.97 13.91 -15.34
C GLU A 340 -8.71 12.71 -15.94
N SER A 341 -8.10 12.02 -16.91
CA SER A 341 -8.64 10.79 -17.49
C SER A 341 -8.75 9.67 -16.45
N HIS A 342 -7.71 9.46 -15.64
CA HIS A 342 -7.75 8.48 -14.54
C HIS A 342 -8.83 8.82 -13.51
N LEU A 343 -8.98 10.10 -13.16
CA LEU A 343 -10.01 10.55 -12.23
C LEU A 343 -11.42 10.26 -12.78
N ALA A 344 -11.67 10.54 -14.07
CA ALA A 344 -12.95 10.27 -14.72
C ALA A 344 -13.29 8.76 -14.74
N VAL A 345 -12.30 7.88 -14.95
CA VAL A 345 -12.50 6.42 -14.90
C VAL A 345 -12.83 5.96 -13.48
N LEU A 346 -12.15 6.51 -12.46
CA LEU A 346 -12.44 6.20 -11.06
C LEU A 346 -13.83 6.68 -10.63
N GLU A 347 -14.29 7.85 -11.09
CA GLU A 347 -15.66 8.33 -10.87
C GLU A 347 -16.72 7.43 -11.55
N ALA A 348 -16.43 6.89 -12.74
CA ALA A 348 -17.34 5.94 -13.40
C ALA A 348 -17.39 4.59 -12.66
N LYS A 349 -16.26 4.12 -12.11
CA LYS A 349 -16.16 2.87 -11.34
C LYS A 349 -16.84 2.99 -9.97
N SER A 350 -16.81 4.17 -9.33
CA SER A 350 -17.51 4.42 -8.06
C SER A 350 -19.03 4.54 -8.23
N ARG A 351 -19.52 5.08 -9.35
CA ARG A 351 -20.95 5.08 -9.68
C ARG A 351 -21.51 3.69 -10.01
N SER A 352 -20.74 2.82 -10.67
CA SER A 352 -21.19 1.46 -11.01
C SER A 352 -21.16 0.47 -9.83
N THR A 353 -20.52 0.85 -8.71
CA THR A 353 -20.40 0.04 -7.48
C THR A 353 -21.36 0.48 -6.37
N SER A 354 -22.19 1.50 -6.60
CA SER A 354 -23.31 1.81 -5.71
C SER A 354 -24.48 0.86 -6.00
N PRO A 355 -24.82 -0.09 -5.11
CA PRO A 355 -26.02 -0.88 -5.27
C PRO A 355 -27.22 0.04 -5.12
N ASN A 356 -28.01 0.08 -6.18
CA ASN A 356 -29.33 0.68 -6.25
C ASN A 356 -30.15 0.18 -5.05
N LYS A 357 -30.30 1.01 -4.00
CA LYS A 357 -31.35 0.84 -3.00
C LYS A 357 -32.66 1.16 -3.70
N GLN A 358 -33.24 0.18 -4.38
CA GLN A 358 -34.63 0.23 -4.78
C GLN A 358 -35.47 -0.51 -3.75
N THR A 359 -36.35 0.31 -3.17
CA THR A 359 -37.56 0.01 -2.38
C THR A 359 -38.44 -1.04 -3.02
#